data_AF-V4J8E5-F1
#
_entry.id   AF-V4J8E5-F1
#
_cell.length_a   1.000
_cell.length_b   1.000
_cell.length_c   1.000
_cell.angle_alpha   90.00
_cell.angle_beta   90.00
_cell.angle_gamma   90.00
#
_symmetry.space_group_name_H-M   'P 1'
#
loop_
_entity.id
_entity.type
_entity.pdbx_description
1 polymer ?
#
loop_
_entity_poly.entity_id
_entity_poly.type
_entity_poly.pdbx_seq_one_letter_code
_entity_poly.pdbx_strand_id
1 'polypeptide(L)'
;MKVKGRRLKLAGAALLVQFYVVWALGFANYVPQLYNFKVLQASASLLVVGLLLMLSGYIKDVARQVVADKYFRSLMIIYFAAVYYITYSAVMMYYQLNIGVSLDTATFMQSFASATLYHRLFDSFEAPTYFYNHASLILFMVYPLYLTYPSIATLVTVEVALATLPAIPLYKLGLRLFGDRRCALLTALAYLLFPWITTYLVGPFEVVILTAPFFALALYNLYMGNRLGYWLSLTLMMTTIEFAPILGFFIGLYVLATRFDWLKAKGRIALGLETLAFSLAWLFGDFLLVYYFSRGAINIFQNVWGSALSGPLISITDPIGNAIFHFTTHVGSGPSSSHNVAPSLSSVLESLVNNVRDWASTRRSKAPSS
;
A
#
# COMPACT_ATOMS: atom_id res chain seq x y z
N MET A 1 13.71 25.71 21.92
CA MET A 1 13.89 24.68 20.86
C MET A 1 12.60 24.11 20.26
N LYS A 2 11.53 23.83 21.03
CA LYS A 2 10.26 23.24 20.51
C LYS A 2 9.58 24.06 19.39
N VAL A 3 9.59 25.40 19.46
CA VAL A 3 8.96 26.30 18.47
C VAL A 3 9.63 26.18 17.08
N LYS A 4 10.96 26.01 17.03
CA LYS A 4 11.71 25.86 15.77
C LYS A 4 11.37 24.54 15.06
N GLY A 5 11.18 23.45 15.81
CA GLY A 5 10.79 22.15 15.25
C GLY A 5 9.38 22.14 14.65
N ARG A 6 8.40 22.79 15.30
CA ARG A 6 7.04 22.90 14.77
C ARG A 6 6.99 23.71 13.47
N ARG A 7 7.74 24.81 13.39
CA ARG A 7 7.84 25.62 12.17
C ARG A 7 8.43 24.84 10.99
N LEU A 8 9.48 24.03 11.23
CA LEU A 8 10.07 23.18 10.18
C LEU A 8 9.07 22.13 9.66
N LYS A 9 8.29 21.51 10.55
CA LYS A 9 7.24 20.55 10.14
C LYS A 9 6.14 21.20 9.31
N LEU A 10 5.71 22.42 9.67
CA LEU A 10 4.70 23.16 8.92
C LEU A 10 5.22 23.57 7.54
N ALA A 11 6.45 24.10 7.47
CA ALA A 11 7.09 24.41 6.20
C ALA A 11 7.23 23.16 5.32
N GLY A 12 7.64 22.03 5.91
CA GLY A 12 7.74 20.77 5.19
C GLY A 12 6.39 20.26 4.68
N ALA A 13 5.33 20.37 5.48
CA ALA A 13 3.97 20.03 5.05
C ALA A 13 3.49 20.91 3.89
N ALA A 14 3.80 22.20 3.90
CA ALA A 14 3.48 23.09 2.78
C ALA A 14 4.20 22.68 1.49
N LEU A 15 5.48 22.31 1.58
CA LEU A 15 6.27 21.82 0.42
C LEU A 15 5.81 20.45 -0.09
N LEU A 16 5.21 19.63 0.76
CA LEU A 16 4.56 18.38 0.36
C LEU A 16 3.25 18.67 -0.38
N VAL A 17 2.37 19.48 0.22
CA VAL A 17 1.04 19.78 -0.34
C VAL A 17 1.15 20.52 -1.67
N GLN A 18 2.13 21.42 -1.84
CA GLN A 18 2.26 22.17 -3.09
C GLN A 18 2.44 21.27 -4.32
N PHE A 19 3.10 20.11 -4.19
CA PHE A 19 3.26 19.20 -5.33
C PHE A 19 1.91 18.71 -5.84
N TYR A 20 1.03 18.28 -4.95
CA TYR A 20 -0.29 17.79 -5.34
C TYR A 20 -1.18 18.91 -5.87
N VAL A 21 -1.04 20.14 -5.37
CA VAL A 21 -1.74 21.31 -5.92
C VAL A 21 -1.24 21.62 -7.34
N VAL A 22 0.08 21.72 -7.53
CA VAL A 22 0.70 21.98 -8.84
C VAL A 22 0.33 20.89 -9.85
N TRP A 23 0.46 19.62 -9.44
CA TRP A 23 0.13 18.47 -10.27
C TRP A 23 -1.36 18.44 -10.62
N ALA A 24 -2.27 18.61 -9.65
CA ALA A 24 -3.71 18.55 -9.92
C ALA A 24 -4.19 19.71 -10.81
N LEU A 25 -3.73 20.94 -10.56
CA LEU A 25 -4.09 22.11 -11.38
C LEU A 25 -3.55 22.01 -12.80
N GLY A 26 -2.33 21.48 -12.96
CA GLY A 26 -1.74 21.21 -14.27
C GLY A 26 -2.46 20.06 -14.98
N PHE A 27 -2.61 18.91 -14.33
CA PHE A 27 -3.19 17.69 -14.91
C PHE A 27 -4.66 17.87 -15.30
N ALA A 28 -5.45 18.59 -14.49
CA ALA A 28 -6.85 18.91 -14.80
C ALA A 28 -7.00 20.07 -15.81
N ASN A 29 -5.88 20.59 -16.35
CA ASN A 29 -5.84 21.66 -17.34
C ASN A 29 -6.46 23.00 -16.87
N TYR A 30 -6.52 23.24 -15.55
CA TYR A 30 -6.94 24.53 -14.99
C TYR A 30 -5.84 25.58 -15.11
N VAL A 31 -4.58 25.19 -14.89
CA VAL A 31 -3.39 26.04 -15.08
C VAL A 31 -2.38 25.27 -15.93
N PRO A 32 -2.54 25.26 -17.27
CA PRO A 32 -1.79 24.36 -18.15
C PRO A 32 -0.28 24.57 -18.10
N GLN A 33 0.20 25.78 -17.75
CA GLN A 33 1.64 26.06 -17.64
C GLN A 33 2.31 25.27 -16.51
N LEU A 34 1.54 24.80 -15.52
CA LEU A 34 2.06 23.95 -14.43
C LEU A 34 2.31 22.51 -14.90
N TYR A 35 1.65 22.05 -15.96
CA TYR A 35 1.86 20.73 -16.53
C TYR A 35 3.07 20.73 -17.48
N ASN A 36 4.24 20.93 -16.90
CA ASN A 36 5.52 20.91 -17.59
C ASN A 36 6.48 20.02 -16.81
N PHE A 37 7.22 19.15 -17.50
CA PHE A 37 8.17 18.23 -16.86
C PHE A 37 9.12 18.94 -15.88
N LYS A 38 9.71 20.08 -16.26
CA LYS A 38 10.63 20.83 -15.39
C LYS A 38 9.94 21.40 -14.16
N VAL A 39 8.70 21.86 -14.30
CA VAL A 39 7.90 22.39 -13.18
C VAL A 39 7.52 21.26 -12.22
N LEU A 40 7.05 20.13 -12.76
CA LEU A 40 6.71 18.95 -11.97
C LEU A 40 7.94 18.36 -11.26
N GLN A 41 9.09 18.28 -11.95
CA GLN A 41 10.34 17.82 -11.36
C GLN A 41 10.83 18.77 -10.26
N ALA A 42 10.83 20.09 -10.48
CA ALA A 42 11.22 21.05 -9.45
C ALA A 42 10.28 20.99 -8.24
N SER A 43 8.98 20.88 -8.48
CA SER A 43 7.97 20.72 -7.44
C SER A 43 8.14 19.40 -6.66
N ALA A 44 8.49 18.31 -7.35
CA ALA A 44 8.82 17.02 -6.73
C ALA A 44 10.07 17.11 -5.85
N SER A 45 11.13 17.80 -6.30
CA SER A 45 12.32 18.04 -5.48
C SER A 45 11.99 18.84 -4.22
N LEU A 46 11.11 19.84 -4.31
CA LEU A 46 10.62 20.59 -3.16
C LEU A 46 9.83 19.69 -2.19
N LEU A 47 9.01 18.77 -2.69
CA LEU A 47 8.33 17.77 -1.86
C LEU A 47 9.34 16.92 -1.09
N VAL A 48 10.42 16.45 -1.71
CA VAL A 48 11.47 15.67 -1.02
C VAL A 48 12.14 16.50 0.09
N VAL A 49 12.46 17.76 -0.19
CA VAL A 49 12.94 18.69 0.86
C VAL A 49 11.91 18.81 1.98
N GLY A 50 10.62 18.92 1.64
CA GLY A 50 9.52 18.96 2.59
C GLY A 50 9.47 17.74 3.51
N LEU A 51 9.60 16.54 2.95
CA LEU A 51 9.68 15.28 3.72
C LEU A 51 10.88 15.29 4.68
N LEU A 52 12.07 15.69 4.21
CA LEU A 52 13.26 15.80 5.06
C LEU A 52 13.08 16.79 6.20
N LEU A 53 12.42 17.93 5.96
CA LEU A 53 12.09 18.91 7.01
C LEU A 53 11.12 18.34 8.04
N MET A 54 10.09 17.61 7.60
CA MET A 54 9.13 16.94 8.49
C MET A 54 9.80 15.87 9.36
N LEU A 55 10.75 15.13 8.77
CA LEU A 55 11.51 14.06 9.43
C LEU A 55 12.75 14.55 10.19
N SER A 56 13.10 15.84 10.11
CA SER A 56 14.33 16.39 10.68
C SER A 56 14.55 16.10 12.17
N GLY A 57 13.47 16.04 12.97
CA GLY A 57 13.53 15.63 14.37
C GLY A 57 13.96 14.17 14.53
N TYR A 58 13.31 13.28 13.76
CA TYR A 58 13.64 11.85 13.74
C TYR A 58 15.08 11.61 13.26
N ILE A 59 15.50 12.29 12.19
CA ILE A 59 16.87 12.19 11.66
C ILE A 59 17.90 12.60 12.72
N LYS A 60 17.64 13.68 13.47
CA LYS A 60 18.52 14.09 14.58
C LYS A 60 18.59 13.06 15.69
N ASP A 61 17.47 12.43 16.02
CA ASP A 61 17.44 11.40 17.06
C ASP A 61 18.16 10.13 16.62
N VAL A 62 18.01 9.71 15.37
CA VAL A 62 18.80 8.62 14.77
C VAL A 62 20.28 8.95 14.79
N ALA A 63 20.69 10.15 14.36
CA ALA A 63 22.09 10.56 14.37
C ALA A 63 22.71 10.54 15.78
N ARG A 64 21.97 10.99 16.80
CA ARG A 64 22.41 10.90 18.20
C ARG A 64 22.59 9.44 18.64
N GLN A 65 21.66 8.56 18.27
CA GLN A 65 21.75 7.13 18.61
C GLN A 65 22.94 6.45 17.94
N VAL A 66 23.28 6.81 16.70
CA VAL A 66 24.48 6.30 16.00
C VAL A 66 25.77 6.67 16.74
N VAL A 67 25.84 7.87 17.32
CA VAL A 67 27.01 8.28 18.12
C VAL A 67 27.03 7.53 19.46
N ALA A 68 25.88 7.45 20.13
CA ALA A 68 25.76 6.95 21.50
C ALA A 68 25.82 5.42 21.64
N ASP A 69 25.39 4.66 20.63
CA ASP A 69 25.26 3.20 20.71
C ASP A 69 26.00 2.52 19.56
N LYS A 70 27.07 1.77 19.90
CA LYS A 70 27.88 1.05 18.92
C LYS A 70 27.11 -0.02 18.15
N TYR A 71 26.11 -0.67 18.76
CA TYR A 71 25.31 -1.70 18.08
C TYR A 71 24.31 -1.07 17.12
N PHE A 72 23.70 0.04 17.51
CA PHE A 72 22.86 0.82 16.61
C PHE A 72 23.67 1.42 15.46
N ARG A 73 24.90 1.88 15.72
CA ARG A 73 25.83 2.31 14.67
C ARG A 73 26.14 1.19 13.69
N SER A 74 26.47 0.00 14.18
CA SER A 74 26.69 -1.17 13.32
C SER A 74 25.46 -1.49 12.48
N LEU A 75 24.26 -1.45 13.07
CA LEU A 75 23.01 -1.63 12.33
C LEU A 75 22.87 -0.61 11.20
N MET A 76 23.11 0.67 11.45
CA MET A 76 22.97 1.70 10.41
C MET A 76 23.98 1.50 9.28
N ILE A 77 25.22 1.11 9.58
CA ILE A 77 26.23 0.77 8.55
C ILE A 77 25.74 -0.41 7.71
N ILE A 78 25.28 -1.48 8.37
CA ILE A 78 24.76 -2.68 7.69
C ILE A 78 23.53 -2.34 6.84
N TYR A 79 22.62 -1.52 7.36
CA TYR A 79 21.44 -1.06 6.64
C TYR A 79 21.82 -0.32 5.35
N PHE A 80 22.70 0.69 5.42
CA PHE A 80 23.12 1.41 4.22
C PHE A 80 23.89 0.52 3.24
N ALA A 81 24.73 -0.39 3.72
CA ALA A 81 25.43 -1.36 2.89
C ALA A 81 24.45 -2.32 2.19
N ALA A 82 23.44 -2.81 2.91
CA ALA A 82 22.40 -3.68 2.37
C ALA A 82 21.56 -2.96 1.31
N VAL A 83 21.10 -1.73 1.60
CA VAL A 83 20.37 -0.90 0.62
C VAL A 83 21.20 -0.71 -0.64
N TYR A 84 22.45 -0.28 -0.51
CA TYR A 84 23.34 -0.10 -1.65
C TYR A 84 23.54 -1.40 -2.45
N TYR A 85 23.87 -2.51 -1.78
CA TYR A 85 24.16 -3.79 -2.43
C TYR A 85 22.94 -4.37 -3.14
N ILE A 86 21.77 -4.34 -2.50
CA ILE A 86 20.52 -4.88 -3.06
C ILE A 86 20.10 -4.01 -4.25
N THR A 87 20.11 -2.68 -4.11
CA THR A 87 19.81 -1.76 -5.22
C THR A 87 20.75 -1.99 -6.40
N TYR A 88 22.07 -2.10 -6.15
CA TYR A 88 23.03 -2.41 -7.20
C TYR A 88 22.70 -3.74 -7.91
N SER A 89 22.42 -4.79 -7.13
CA SER A 89 22.12 -6.13 -7.67
C SER A 89 20.86 -6.14 -8.51
N ALA A 90 19.77 -5.52 -8.03
CA ALA A 90 18.53 -5.35 -8.77
C ALA A 90 18.74 -4.56 -10.06
N VAL A 91 19.44 -3.41 -10.00
CA VAL A 91 19.75 -2.59 -11.17
C VAL A 91 20.55 -3.38 -12.21
N MET A 92 21.49 -4.23 -11.78
CA MET A 92 22.27 -5.07 -12.68
C MET A 92 21.42 -6.09 -13.46
N MET A 93 20.30 -6.56 -12.91
CA MET A 93 19.39 -7.46 -13.65
C MET A 93 18.80 -6.79 -14.90
N TYR A 94 18.54 -5.48 -14.85
CA TYR A 94 18.06 -4.72 -16.00
C TYR A 94 19.16 -4.51 -17.05
N TYR A 95 20.40 -4.23 -16.61
CA TYR A 95 21.52 -4.12 -17.54
C TYR A 95 21.89 -5.44 -18.21
N GLN A 96 21.57 -6.57 -17.57
CA GLN A 96 21.69 -7.91 -18.14
C GLN A 96 20.52 -8.28 -19.06
N LEU A 97 19.58 -7.36 -19.31
CA LEU A 97 18.41 -7.56 -20.16
C LEU A 97 17.53 -8.72 -19.68
N ASN A 98 17.41 -8.91 -18.36
CA ASN A 98 16.50 -9.91 -17.80
C ASN A 98 15.05 -9.49 -18.08
N ILE A 99 14.41 -10.19 -19.00
CA ILE A 99 13.06 -9.86 -19.50
C ILE A 99 12.01 -9.98 -18.39
N GLY A 100 12.13 -10.97 -17.50
CA GLY A 100 11.15 -11.19 -16.43
C GLY A 100 11.11 -10.03 -15.43
N VAL A 101 12.28 -9.54 -15.01
CA VAL A 101 12.39 -8.39 -14.10
C VAL A 101 12.01 -7.07 -14.77
N SER A 102 12.14 -6.99 -16.10
CA SER A 102 11.91 -5.75 -16.85
C SER A 102 10.42 -5.45 -17.06
N LEU A 103 9.54 -6.45 -17.09
CA LEU A 103 8.14 -6.28 -17.50
C LEU A 103 7.35 -5.43 -16.49
N ASP A 104 7.31 -5.84 -15.22
CA ASP A 104 6.53 -5.12 -14.19
C ASP A 104 7.11 -3.72 -13.95
N THR A 105 8.43 -3.60 -13.95
CA THR A 105 9.10 -2.29 -13.79
C THR A 105 8.77 -1.35 -14.95
N ALA A 106 8.70 -1.87 -16.18
CA ALA A 106 8.31 -1.09 -17.35
C ALA A 106 6.86 -0.59 -17.24
N THR A 107 5.95 -1.38 -16.65
CA THR A 107 4.57 -0.94 -16.36
C THR A 107 4.59 0.35 -15.54
N PHE A 108 5.33 0.38 -14.41
CA PHE A 108 5.40 1.58 -13.56
C PHE A 108 6.09 2.76 -14.26
N MET A 109 7.18 2.51 -15.01
CA MET A 109 7.85 3.56 -15.77
C MET A 109 6.92 4.19 -16.81
N GLN A 110 6.14 3.39 -17.53
CA GLN A 110 5.18 3.89 -18.51
C GLN A 110 4.00 4.59 -17.82
N SER A 111 3.48 4.06 -16.72
CA SER A 111 2.46 4.72 -15.89
C SER A 111 2.92 6.11 -15.41
N PHE A 112 4.16 6.24 -14.94
CA PHE A 112 4.66 7.55 -14.52
C PHE A 112 4.93 8.48 -15.71
N ALA A 113 5.43 7.96 -16.83
CA ALA A 113 5.59 8.75 -18.05
C ALA A 113 4.24 9.26 -18.59
N SER A 114 3.20 8.43 -18.58
CA SER A 114 1.85 8.77 -19.02
C SER A 114 1.21 9.87 -18.16
N ALA A 115 1.40 9.78 -16.83
CA ALA A 115 0.97 10.81 -15.88
C ALA A 115 1.74 12.13 -15.98
N THR A 116 2.98 12.11 -16.49
CA THR A 116 3.86 13.28 -16.56
C THR A 116 3.81 14.00 -17.91
N LEU A 117 3.73 13.24 -19.00
CA LEU A 117 3.95 13.75 -20.36
C LEU A 117 2.69 13.74 -21.22
N TYR A 118 1.70 12.89 -20.89
CA TYR A 118 0.60 12.56 -21.80
C TYR A 118 -0.79 12.87 -21.24
N HIS A 119 -0.90 13.46 -20.05
CA HIS A 119 -2.18 13.71 -19.36
C HIS A 119 -3.03 12.44 -19.19
N ARG A 120 -2.40 11.29 -18.96
CA ARG A 120 -3.10 10.02 -18.71
C ARG A 120 -2.80 9.54 -17.31
N LEU A 121 -3.84 9.13 -16.58
CA LEU A 121 -3.69 8.74 -15.19
C LEU A 121 -3.06 7.35 -15.08
N PHE A 122 -1.74 7.28 -15.01
CA PHE A 122 -0.98 6.04 -14.81
C PHE A 122 -1.25 4.93 -15.86
N ASP A 123 -1.51 5.33 -17.10
CA ASP A 123 -1.67 4.45 -18.28
C ASP A 123 -0.37 3.72 -18.65
N SER A 124 -0.46 2.44 -19.06
CA SER A 124 0.68 1.60 -19.44
C SER A 124 0.33 0.70 -20.65
N PHE A 125 1.28 -0.13 -21.10
CA PHE A 125 1.01 -1.13 -22.13
C PHE A 125 0.07 -2.25 -21.63
N GLU A 126 -0.04 -2.41 -20.31
CA GLU A 126 -0.83 -3.47 -19.68
C GLU A 126 -2.30 -3.05 -19.52
N ALA A 127 -2.53 -1.77 -19.17
CA ALA A 127 -3.87 -1.28 -18.87
C ALA A 127 -4.01 0.24 -19.09
N PRO A 128 -5.23 0.73 -19.44
CA PRO A 128 -5.51 2.15 -19.69
C PRO A 128 -5.24 3.07 -18.49
N THR A 129 -5.15 2.49 -17.30
CA THR A 129 -4.70 3.11 -16.06
C THR A 129 -4.28 1.98 -15.13
N TYR A 130 -3.27 2.20 -14.28
CA TYR A 130 -2.88 1.21 -13.26
C TYR A 130 -4.07 0.82 -12.36
N PHE A 131 -5.00 1.75 -12.13
CA PHE A 131 -6.21 1.52 -11.35
C PHE A 131 -7.23 0.58 -11.99
N TYR A 132 -7.01 0.16 -13.24
CA TYR A 132 -7.81 -0.84 -13.93
C TYR A 132 -7.60 -2.23 -13.30
N ASN A 133 -6.35 -2.58 -12.94
CA ASN A 133 -6.01 -3.87 -12.34
C ASN A 133 -5.90 -3.79 -10.81
N HIS A 134 -5.38 -2.69 -10.28
CA HIS A 134 -4.94 -2.62 -8.87
C HIS A 134 -5.32 -1.32 -8.15
N ALA A 135 -5.64 -1.42 -6.86
CA ALA A 135 -5.99 -0.26 -6.03
C ALA A 135 -4.76 0.38 -5.34
N SER A 136 -3.66 0.58 -6.08
CA SER A 136 -2.40 1.05 -5.48
C SER A 136 -2.30 2.58 -5.38
N LEU A 137 -3.05 3.17 -4.45
CA LEU A 137 -2.99 4.63 -4.17
C LEU A 137 -1.59 5.11 -3.72
N ILE A 138 -0.71 4.20 -3.29
CA ILE A 138 0.69 4.50 -2.95
C ILE A 138 1.46 5.08 -4.14
N LEU A 139 0.99 4.87 -5.37
CA LEU A 139 1.56 5.49 -6.56
C LEU A 139 1.62 7.01 -6.44
N PHE A 140 0.63 7.65 -5.81
CA PHE A 140 0.67 9.09 -5.59
C PHE A 140 1.81 9.55 -4.68
N MET A 141 2.33 8.66 -3.84
CA MET A 141 3.51 8.91 -3.00
C MET A 141 4.81 8.55 -3.71
N VAL A 142 4.85 7.44 -4.47
CA VAL A 142 6.05 7.00 -5.20
C VAL A 142 6.34 7.89 -6.40
N TYR A 143 5.31 8.30 -7.13
CA TYR A 143 5.39 9.13 -8.33
C TYR A 143 6.23 10.42 -8.16
N PRO A 144 5.97 11.30 -7.16
CA PRO A 144 6.82 12.47 -6.94
C PRO A 144 8.26 12.10 -6.58
N LEU A 145 8.49 10.97 -5.88
CA LEU A 145 9.86 10.54 -5.58
C LEU A 145 10.61 10.15 -6.85
N TYR A 146 9.95 9.41 -7.74
CA TYR A 146 10.48 9.05 -9.05
C TYR A 146 10.81 10.29 -9.91
N LEU A 147 9.92 11.30 -9.90
CA LEU A 147 10.12 12.52 -10.69
C LEU A 147 11.37 13.32 -10.33
N THR A 148 11.91 13.17 -9.11
CA THR A 148 13.15 13.86 -8.75
C THR A 148 14.33 13.43 -9.62
N TYR A 149 14.38 12.15 -9.97
CA TYR A 149 15.37 11.59 -10.87
C TYR A 149 14.76 10.37 -11.60
N PRO A 150 14.07 10.56 -12.75
CA PRO A 150 13.35 9.48 -13.42
C PRO A 150 14.30 8.38 -13.94
N SER A 151 14.44 7.30 -13.17
CA SER A 151 15.28 6.15 -13.53
C SER A 151 14.86 4.88 -12.79
N ILE A 152 15.21 3.72 -13.34
CA ILE A 152 15.05 2.41 -12.67
C ILE A 152 15.77 2.41 -11.32
N ALA A 153 16.99 2.97 -11.28
CA ALA A 153 17.76 3.07 -10.05
C ALA A 153 16.99 3.81 -8.95
N THR A 154 16.27 4.87 -9.28
CA THR A 154 15.43 5.59 -8.31
C THR A 154 14.29 4.73 -7.77
N LEU A 155 13.55 4.05 -8.63
CA LEU A 155 12.43 3.18 -8.23
C LEU A 155 12.90 2.07 -7.29
N VAL A 156 13.93 1.34 -7.71
CA VAL A 156 14.53 0.26 -6.92
C VAL A 156 15.13 0.80 -5.62
N THR A 157 15.79 1.96 -5.63
CA THR A 157 16.32 2.56 -4.39
C THR A 157 15.20 2.88 -3.41
N VAL A 158 14.09 3.47 -3.88
CA VAL A 158 12.94 3.80 -3.04
C VAL A 158 12.33 2.52 -2.45
N GLU A 159 12.10 1.49 -3.27
CA GLU A 159 11.55 0.23 -2.80
C GLU A 159 12.46 -0.43 -1.76
N VAL A 160 13.74 -0.62 -2.07
CA VAL A 160 14.71 -1.28 -1.18
C VAL A 160 14.87 -0.52 0.13
N ALA A 161 14.97 0.82 0.07
CA ALA A 161 15.13 1.63 1.27
C ALA A 161 13.90 1.54 2.19
N LEU A 162 12.69 1.54 1.62
CA LEU A 162 11.44 1.42 2.38
C LEU A 162 11.19 -0.01 2.89
N ALA A 163 11.51 -1.01 2.08
CA ALA A 163 11.38 -2.43 2.44
C ALA A 163 12.32 -2.84 3.56
N THR A 164 13.52 -2.27 3.61
CA THR A 164 14.49 -2.55 4.69
C THR A 164 14.32 -1.63 5.91
N LEU A 165 13.54 -0.54 5.78
CA LEU A 165 13.34 0.48 6.83
C LEU A 165 12.93 -0.10 8.20
N PRO A 166 12.06 -1.14 8.29
CA PRO A 166 11.65 -1.70 9.59
C PRO A 166 12.79 -2.25 10.45
N ALA A 167 13.96 -2.55 9.88
CA ALA A 167 15.12 -2.98 10.67
C ALA A 167 15.47 -1.97 11.79
N ILE A 168 15.34 -0.67 11.50
CA ILE A 168 15.64 0.41 12.45
C ILE A 168 14.70 0.41 13.67
N PRO A 169 13.36 0.45 13.52
CA PRO A 169 12.45 0.31 14.64
C PRO A 169 12.48 -1.07 15.29
N LEU A 170 12.72 -2.16 14.55
CA LEU A 170 12.85 -3.49 15.13
C LEU A 170 14.03 -3.62 16.10
N TYR A 171 15.13 -2.88 15.88
CA TYR A 171 16.17 -2.72 16.89
C TYR A 171 15.63 -2.13 18.20
N LYS A 172 14.85 -1.05 18.10
CA LYS A 172 14.23 -0.40 19.28
C LYS A 172 13.25 -1.34 19.98
N LEU A 173 12.52 -2.15 19.21
CA LEU A 173 11.65 -3.19 19.75
C LEU A 173 12.44 -4.26 20.49
N GLY A 174 13.50 -4.81 19.88
CA GLY A 174 14.36 -5.79 20.54
C GLY A 174 14.99 -5.23 21.81
N LEU A 175 15.41 -3.96 21.81
CA LEU A 175 15.93 -3.31 23.02
C LEU A 175 14.87 -3.22 24.12
N ARG A 176 13.62 -2.90 23.77
CA ARG A 176 12.50 -2.84 24.72
C ARG A 176 12.13 -4.21 25.27
N LEU A 177 12.13 -5.25 24.43
CA LEU A 177 11.71 -6.60 24.81
C LEU A 177 12.78 -7.35 25.62
N PHE A 178 14.04 -7.21 25.24
CA PHE A 178 15.13 -8.02 25.81
C PHE A 178 16.03 -7.24 26.77
N GLY A 179 15.96 -5.90 26.78
CA GLY A 179 16.85 -5.06 27.59
C GLY A 179 18.33 -5.09 27.16
N ASP A 180 18.66 -5.83 26.11
CA ASP A 180 20.03 -6.06 25.65
C ASP A 180 20.23 -5.58 24.20
N ARG A 181 21.36 -4.90 23.97
CA ARG A 181 21.69 -4.30 22.67
C ARG A 181 22.12 -5.32 21.61
N ARG A 182 22.66 -6.47 22.02
CA ARG A 182 23.03 -7.55 21.08
C ARG A 182 21.76 -8.24 20.59
N CYS A 183 20.84 -8.56 21.49
CA CYS A 183 19.52 -9.08 21.14
C CYS A 183 18.73 -8.09 20.26
N ALA A 184 18.84 -6.78 20.54
CA ALA A 184 18.27 -5.73 19.69
C ALA A 184 18.84 -5.76 18.26
N LEU A 185 20.17 -5.84 18.13
CA LEU A 185 20.83 -5.97 16.84
C LEU A 185 20.41 -7.26 16.13
N LEU A 186 20.42 -8.40 16.81
CA LEU A 186 20.00 -9.68 16.25
C LEU A 186 18.55 -9.66 15.77
N THR A 187 17.65 -8.95 16.48
CA THR A 187 16.26 -8.77 16.06
C THR A 187 16.17 -8.00 14.73
N ALA A 188 16.93 -6.91 14.60
CA ALA A 188 16.97 -6.13 13.37
C ALA A 188 17.64 -6.89 12.21
N LEU A 189 18.70 -7.65 12.49
CA LEU A 189 19.39 -8.48 11.51
C LEU A 189 18.53 -9.66 11.05
N ALA A 190 17.77 -10.29 11.94
CA ALA A 190 16.83 -11.36 11.58
C ALA A 190 15.82 -10.88 10.54
N TYR A 191 15.39 -9.61 10.60
CA TYR A 191 14.55 -9.01 9.57
C TYR A 191 15.32 -8.80 8.26
N LEU A 192 16.48 -8.15 8.29
CA LEU A 192 17.26 -7.86 7.06
C LEU A 192 17.75 -9.13 6.35
N LEU A 193 18.08 -10.17 7.10
CA LEU A 193 18.58 -11.44 6.58
C LEU A 193 17.44 -12.44 6.28
N PHE A 194 16.19 -12.06 6.51
CA PHE A 194 15.07 -12.91 6.17
C PHE A 194 15.07 -13.15 4.66
N PRO A 195 15.14 -14.41 4.17
CA PRO A 195 15.39 -14.69 2.75
C PRO A 195 14.42 -14.00 1.80
N TRP A 196 13.16 -13.79 2.21
CA TRP A 196 12.18 -13.06 1.41
C TRP A 196 12.59 -11.62 1.12
N ILE A 197 13.20 -10.92 2.08
CA ILE A 197 13.69 -9.54 1.87
C ILE A 197 14.76 -9.55 0.79
N THR A 198 15.70 -10.48 0.82
CA THR A 198 16.79 -10.53 -0.17
C THR A 198 16.36 -11.07 -1.52
N THR A 199 15.42 -12.01 -1.59
CA THR A 199 14.97 -12.63 -2.84
C THR A 199 14.08 -11.69 -3.65
N TYR A 200 13.12 -11.03 -3.01
CA TYR A 200 12.15 -10.19 -3.72
C TYR A 200 12.73 -8.83 -4.09
N LEU A 201 13.60 -8.26 -3.27
CA LEU A 201 14.18 -6.93 -3.54
C LEU A 201 15.25 -6.91 -4.62
N VAL A 202 15.69 -8.07 -5.09
CA VAL A 202 16.56 -8.18 -6.28
C VAL A 202 15.72 -8.31 -7.56
N GLY A 203 14.40 -8.50 -7.44
CA GLY A 203 13.46 -8.65 -8.54
C GLY A 203 12.93 -7.32 -9.12
N PRO A 204 11.76 -7.36 -9.79
CA PRO A 204 11.14 -6.17 -10.35
C PRO A 204 10.72 -5.17 -9.27
N PHE A 205 10.65 -3.89 -9.64
CA PHE A 205 9.98 -2.90 -8.82
C PHE A 205 8.48 -3.19 -8.79
N GLU A 206 7.93 -3.37 -7.59
CA GLU A 206 6.51 -3.59 -7.35
C GLU A 206 6.05 -2.92 -6.06
N VAL A 207 5.01 -2.10 -6.14
CA VAL A 207 4.46 -1.43 -4.95
C VAL A 207 3.85 -2.39 -3.93
N VAL A 208 3.46 -3.61 -4.34
CA VAL A 208 2.95 -4.65 -3.43
C VAL A 208 3.98 -5.08 -2.39
N ILE A 209 5.28 -5.02 -2.73
CA ILE A 209 6.38 -5.38 -1.82
C ILE A 209 6.38 -4.46 -0.59
N LEU A 210 5.89 -3.21 -0.72
CA LEU A 210 5.80 -2.25 0.37
C LEU A 210 4.70 -2.58 1.40
N THR A 211 3.84 -3.56 1.12
CA THR A 211 2.81 -4.02 2.08
C THR A 211 3.47 -4.55 3.36
N ALA A 212 4.44 -5.45 3.22
CA ALA A 212 5.13 -6.11 4.33
C ALA A 212 5.88 -5.14 5.27
N PRO A 213 6.71 -4.19 4.79
CA PRO A 213 7.39 -3.25 5.68
C PRO A 213 6.42 -2.30 6.39
N PHE A 214 5.37 -1.81 5.72
CA PHE A 214 4.38 -0.96 6.37
C PHE A 214 3.53 -1.72 7.39
N PHE A 215 3.21 -2.99 7.12
CA PHE A 215 2.61 -3.90 8.10
C PHE A 215 3.50 -4.08 9.34
N ALA A 216 4.81 -4.33 9.14
CA ALA A 216 5.77 -4.44 10.24
C ALA A 216 5.87 -3.14 11.06
N LEU A 217 5.84 -1.98 10.41
CA LEU A 217 5.81 -0.68 11.09
C LEU A 217 4.50 -0.44 11.85
N ALA A 218 3.36 -0.88 11.30
CA ALA A 218 2.07 -0.78 11.98
C ALA A 218 2.09 -1.60 13.28
N LEU A 219 2.54 -2.85 13.22
CA LEU A 219 2.70 -3.69 14.41
C LEU A 219 3.70 -3.10 15.40
N TYR A 220 4.88 -2.67 14.94
CA TYR A 220 5.86 -2.00 15.80
C TYR A 220 5.24 -0.82 16.55
N ASN A 221 4.52 0.06 15.85
CA ASN A 221 3.90 1.24 16.46
C ASN A 221 2.75 0.87 17.40
N LEU A 222 2.00 -0.18 17.10
CA LEU A 222 0.97 -0.74 17.99
C LEU A 222 1.59 -1.23 19.31
N TYR A 223 2.66 -2.03 19.24
CA TYR A 223 3.39 -2.50 20.43
C TYR A 223 4.05 -1.38 21.21
N MET A 224 4.51 -0.34 20.51
CA MET A 224 5.12 0.82 21.15
C MET A 224 4.13 1.80 21.77
N GLY A 225 2.83 1.67 21.49
CA GLY A 225 1.80 2.61 21.92
C GLY A 225 1.80 3.93 21.14
N ASN A 226 2.44 3.96 19.97
CA ASN A 226 2.47 5.12 19.08
C ASN A 226 1.24 5.12 18.15
N ARG A 227 0.09 5.59 18.64
CA ARG A 227 -1.17 5.57 17.88
C ARG A 227 -1.10 6.31 16.54
N LEU A 228 -0.39 7.44 16.47
CA LEU A 228 -0.22 8.17 15.20
C LEU A 228 0.62 7.38 14.20
N GLY A 229 1.74 6.81 14.66
CA GLY A 229 2.57 5.95 13.82
C GLY A 229 1.82 4.69 13.36
N TYR A 230 1.00 4.12 14.23
CA TYR A 230 0.15 2.97 13.91
C TYR A 230 -0.79 3.28 12.74
N TRP A 231 -1.59 4.35 12.86
CA TRP A 231 -2.52 4.73 11.79
C TRP A 231 -1.82 5.14 10.50
N LEU A 232 -0.69 5.84 10.59
CA LEU A 232 0.09 6.21 9.40
C LEU A 232 0.62 4.97 8.69
N SER A 233 1.26 4.05 9.41
CA SER A 233 1.80 2.82 8.83
C SER A 233 0.71 1.90 8.31
N LEU A 234 -0.42 1.78 9.02
CA LEU A 234 -1.56 1.00 8.60
C LEU A 234 -2.18 1.56 7.31
N THR A 235 -2.32 2.88 7.21
CA THR A 235 -2.84 3.54 6.00
C THR A 235 -1.88 3.34 4.83
N LEU A 236 -0.58 3.55 5.05
CA LEU A 236 0.44 3.31 4.01
C LEU A 236 0.42 1.86 3.52
N MET A 237 0.28 0.90 4.43
CA MET A 237 0.11 -0.51 4.09
C MET A 237 -1.14 -0.74 3.22
N MET A 238 -2.29 -0.13 3.54
CA MET A 238 -3.50 -0.32 2.73
C MET A 238 -3.45 0.36 1.37
N THR A 239 -2.64 1.40 1.21
CA THR A 239 -2.47 2.07 -0.09
C THR A 239 -1.65 1.27 -1.11
N THR A 240 -1.02 0.15 -0.73
CA THR A 240 -0.11 -0.58 -1.62
C THR A 240 -0.82 -1.47 -2.63
N ILE A 241 -1.87 -2.18 -2.22
CA ILE A 241 -2.57 -3.16 -3.04
C ILE A 241 -3.97 -3.47 -2.45
N GLU A 242 -4.92 -3.82 -3.29
CA GLU A 242 -6.35 -4.01 -2.95
C GLU A 242 -6.65 -5.07 -1.89
N PHE A 243 -5.76 -6.05 -1.69
CA PHE A 243 -5.93 -7.08 -0.66
C PHE A 243 -5.20 -6.76 0.66
N ALA A 244 -4.37 -5.72 0.71
CA ALA A 244 -3.71 -5.31 1.95
C ALA A 244 -4.68 -4.96 3.09
N PRO A 245 -5.87 -4.36 2.85
CA PRO A 245 -6.86 -4.14 3.90
C PRO A 245 -7.30 -5.41 4.65
N ILE A 246 -7.19 -6.60 4.05
CA ILE A 246 -7.46 -7.87 4.73
C ILE A 246 -6.50 -8.06 5.91
N LEU A 247 -5.22 -7.69 5.76
CA LEU A 247 -4.26 -7.70 6.86
C LEU A 247 -4.67 -6.70 7.96
N GLY A 248 -5.19 -5.53 7.58
CA GLY A 248 -5.74 -4.55 8.52
C GLY A 248 -6.92 -5.11 9.31
N PHE A 249 -7.83 -5.84 8.67
CA PHE A 249 -8.93 -6.53 9.33
C PHE A 249 -8.41 -7.53 10.38
N PHE A 250 -7.41 -8.35 10.04
CA PHE A 250 -6.80 -9.26 11.01
C PHE A 250 -6.03 -8.56 12.13
N ILE A 251 -5.40 -7.41 11.86
CA ILE A 251 -4.84 -6.56 12.95
C ILE A 251 -5.96 -6.10 13.88
N GLY A 252 -7.12 -5.69 13.36
CA GLY A 252 -8.27 -5.28 14.18
C GLY A 252 -8.74 -6.40 15.11
N LEU A 253 -8.89 -7.63 14.58
CA LEU A 253 -9.19 -8.82 15.40
C LEU A 253 -8.09 -9.11 16.42
N TYR A 254 -6.82 -9.02 16.00
CA TYR A 254 -5.67 -9.22 16.87
C TYR A 254 -5.65 -8.23 18.03
N VAL A 255 -6.00 -6.96 17.77
CA VAL A 255 -6.12 -5.92 18.80
C VAL A 255 -7.23 -6.27 19.79
N LEU A 256 -8.38 -6.76 19.33
CA LEU A 256 -9.49 -7.16 20.21
C LEU A 256 -9.11 -8.36 21.11
N ALA A 257 -8.40 -9.33 20.54
CA ALA A 257 -8.00 -10.56 21.22
C ALA A 257 -6.84 -10.35 22.22
N THR A 258 -5.89 -9.48 21.89
CA THR A 258 -4.63 -9.33 22.63
C THR A 258 -4.72 -8.26 23.71
N ARG A 259 -4.01 -8.43 24.83
CA ARG A 259 -3.87 -7.38 25.84
C ARG A 259 -2.57 -6.62 25.58
N PHE A 260 -2.65 -5.29 25.58
CA PHE A 260 -1.46 -4.42 25.52
C PHE A 260 -1.42 -3.58 26.79
N ASP A 261 -0.26 -3.47 27.41
CA ASP A 261 -0.09 -2.78 28.70
C ASP A 261 -0.54 -1.32 28.69
N TRP A 262 -0.46 -0.68 27.52
CA TRP A 262 -0.84 0.72 27.34
C TRP A 262 -2.33 0.93 26.98
N LEU A 263 -3.05 -0.13 26.60
CA LEU A 263 -4.47 -0.09 26.22
C LEU A 263 -5.34 -0.71 27.31
N LYS A 264 -6.12 0.13 28.00
CA LYS A 264 -7.21 -0.34 28.85
C LYS A 264 -8.27 -1.07 28.02
N ALA A 265 -9.09 -1.92 28.66
CA ALA A 265 -10.10 -2.74 27.99
C ALA A 265 -11.02 -1.94 27.04
N LYS A 266 -11.55 -0.79 27.47
CA LYS A 266 -12.37 0.10 26.61
C LYS A 266 -11.59 0.65 25.41
N GLY A 267 -10.34 1.08 25.63
CA GLY A 267 -9.49 1.60 24.56
C GLY A 267 -9.10 0.54 23.54
N ARG A 268 -8.87 -0.70 23.99
CA ARG A 268 -8.63 -1.85 23.13
C ARG A 268 -9.84 -2.16 22.24
N ILE A 269 -11.04 -2.21 22.82
CA ILE A 269 -12.28 -2.44 22.06
C ILE A 269 -12.46 -1.33 21.02
N ALA A 270 -12.30 -0.08 21.42
CA ALA A 270 -12.41 1.06 20.50
C ALA A 270 -11.39 0.96 19.35
N LEU A 271 -10.10 0.81 19.64
CA LEU A 271 -9.06 0.74 18.62
C LEU A 271 -9.23 -0.48 17.69
N GLY A 272 -9.62 -1.63 18.24
CA GLY A 272 -9.89 -2.83 17.45
C GLY A 272 -11.06 -2.65 16.49
N LEU A 273 -12.19 -2.11 16.97
CA LEU A 273 -13.36 -1.81 16.14
C LEU A 273 -13.09 -0.70 15.11
N GLU A 274 -12.37 0.36 15.49
CA GLU A 274 -11.92 1.41 14.57
C GLU A 274 -11.07 0.80 13.45
N THR A 275 -10.12 -0.08 13.80
CA THR A 275 -9.25 -0.74 12.81
C THR A 275 -10.05 -1.65 11.87
N LEU A 276 -11.01 -2.42 12.40
CA LEU A 276 -11.90 -3.26 11.59
C LEU A 276 -12.74 -2.41 10.63
N ALA A 277 -13.40 -1.37 11.14
CA ALA A 277 -14.25 -0.49 10.34
C ALA A 277 -13.43 0.22 9.25
N PHE A 278 -12.25 0.75 9.61
CA PHE A 278 -11.36 1.41 8.66
C PHE A 278 -10.89 0.45 7.56
N SER A 279 -10.48 -0.76 7.91
CA SER A 279 -9.99 -1.75 6.95
C SER A 279 -11.10 -2.25 6.02
N LEU A 280 -12.32 -2.46 6.53
CA LEU A 280 -13.47 -2.85 5.70
C LEU A 280 -13.90 -1.71 4.77
N ALA A 281 -13.93 -0.48 5.26
CA ALA A 281 -14.23 0.69 4.43
C ALA A 281 -13.18 0.87 3.32
N TRP A 282 -11.91 0.65 3.64
CA TRP A 282 -10.83 0.72 2.65
C TRP A 282 -10.94 -0.40 1.60
N LEU A 283 -11.13 -1.65 2.02
CA LEU A 283 -11.33 -2.78 1.11
C LEU A 283 -12.49 -2.54 0.13
N PHE A 284 -13.59 -1.97 0.63
CA PHE A 284 -14.72 -1.60 -0.21
C PHE A 284 -14.39 -0.43 -1.15
N GLY A 285 -13.62 0.55 -0.68
CA GLY A 285 -13.11 1.64 -1.53
C GLY A 285 -12.23 1.13 -2.67
N ASP A 286 -11.31 0.21 -2.37
CA ASP A 286 -10.43 -0.43 -3.36
C ASP A 286 -11.23 -1.23 -4.39
N PHE A 287 -12.25 -1.97 -3.93
CA PHE A 287 -13.20 -2.66 -4.81
C PHE A 287 -13.87 -1.67 -5.77
N LEU A 288 -14.47 -0.59 -5.24
CA LEU A 288 -15.16 0.40 -6.07
C LEU A 288 -14.22 1.10 -7.06
N LEU A 289 -12.99 1.40 -6.64
CA LEU A 289 -11.97 2.05 -7.48
C LEU A 289 -11.64 1.18 -8.69
N VAL A 290 -11.25 -0.07 -8.45
CA VAL A 290 -10.87 -1.01 -9.51
C VAL A 290 -12.07 -1.31 -10.39
N TYR A 291 -13.22 -1.60 -9.80
CA TYR A 291 -14.43 -1.92 -10.55
C TYR A 291 -14.87 -0.76 -11.46
N TYR A 292 -14.73 0.48 -11.00
CA TYR A 292 -15.01 1.67 -11.80
C TYR A 292 -14.06 1.80 -13.00
N PHE A 293 -12.75 1.76 -12.76
CA PHE A 293 -11.75 1.93 -13.81
C PHE A 293 -11.71 0.75 -14.79
N SER A 294 -12.02 -0.45 -14.32
CA SER A 294 -12.18 -1.65 -15.15
C SER A 294 -13.50 -1.72 -15.89
N ARG A 295 -14.43 -0.79 -15.64
CA ARG A 295 -15.81 -0.84 -16.16
C ARG A 295 -16.52 -2.18 -15.86
N GLY A 296 -16.30 -2.69 -14.65
CA GLY A 296 -16.82 -3.97 -14.18
C GLY A 296 -16.13 -5.22 -14.74
N ALA A 297 -15.08 -5.08 -15.56
CA ALA A 297 -14.34 -6.23 -16.09
C ALA A 297 -13.49 -6.95 -15.02
N ILE A 298 -13.02 -6.24 -14.00
CA ILE A 298 -12.15 -6.77 -12.96
C ILE A 298 -12.82 -6.64 -11.60
N ASN A 299 -12.76 -7.72 -10.84
CA ASN A 299 -13.11 -7.74 -9.44
C ASN A 299 -11.83 -7.97 -8.62
N ILE A 300 -11.58 -7.15 -7.60
CA ILE A 300 -10.36 -7.22 -6.78
C ILE A 300 -10.08 -8.59 -6.17
N PHE A 301 -11.12 -9.42 -5.96
CA PHE A 301 -10.96 -10.76 -5.41
C PHE A 301 -10.45 -11.79 -6.44
N GLN A 302 -10.45 -11.44 -7.73
CA GLN A 302 -9.76 -12.21 -8.78
C GLN A 302 -8.24 -12.19 -8.56
N ASN A 303 -7.69 -11.09 -8.03
CA ASN A 303 -6.26 -10.96 -7.74
C ASN A 303 -5.82 -11.75 -6.50
N VAL A 304 -6.77 -12.30 -5.74
CA VAL A 304 -6.51 -13.29 -4.66
C VAL A 304 -6.61 -14.72 -5.24
N TRP A 305 -6.16 -14.89 -6.49
CA TRP A 305 -6.25 -16.13 -7.24
C TRP A 305 -5.62 -17.31 -6.49
N GLY A 306 -6.28 -18.47 -6.53
CA GLY A 306 -5.89 -19.65 -5.76
C GLY A 306 -6.44 -19.68 -4.32
N SER A 307 -7.04 -18.60 -3.82
CA SER A 307 -7.79 -18.62 -2.56
C SER A 307 -9.16 -19.28 -2.76
N ALA A 308 -9.52 -20.19 -1.85
CA ALA A 308 -10.87 -20.79 -1.78
C ALA A 308 -11.98 -19.74 -1.56
N LEU A 309 -11.63 -18.52 -1.16
CA LEU A 309 -12.56 -17.42 -0.94
C LEU A 309 -12.79 -16.56 -2.18
N SER A 310 -11.95 -16.64 -3.21
CA SER A 310 -12.03 -15.79 -4.41
C SER A 310 -13.40 -15.89 -5.08
N GLY A 311 -13.82 -17.10 -5.49
CA GLY A 311 -15.10 -17.35 -6.16
C GLY A 311 -16.32 -16.83 -5.38
N PRO A 312 -16.51 -17.23 -4.10
CA PRO A 312 -17.60 -16.72 -3.28
C PRO A 312 -17.59 -15.20 -3.08
N LEU A 313 -16.42 -14.58 -2.94
CA LEU A 313 -16.34 -13.12 -2.77
C LEU A 313 -16.69 -12.38 -4.07
N ILE A 314 -16.26 -12.90 -5.22
CA ILE A 314 -16.63 -12.38 -6.55
C ILE A 314 -18.16 -12.48 -6.73
N SER A 315 -18.77 -13.64 -6.45
CA SER A 315 -20.21 -13.82 -6.65
C SER A 315 -21.08 -12.93 -5.77
N ILE A 316 -20.58 -12.51 -4.60
CA ILE A 316 -21.26 -11.57 -3.71
C ILE A 316 -21.06 -10.12 -4.18
N THR A 317 -19.88 -9.78 -4.69
CA THR A 317 -19.51 -8.37 -4.95
C THR A 317 -19.81 -7.91 -6.37
N ASP A 318 -19.81 -8.78 -7.37
CA ASP A 318 -20.18 -8.41 -8.75
C ASP A 318 -21.60 -7.82 -8.86
N PRO A 319 -22.64 -8.39 -8.22
CA PRO A 319 -23.97 -7.79 -8.25
C PRO A 319 -24.00 -6.38 -7.64
N ILE A 320 -23.20 -6.15 -6.60
CA ILE A 320 -23.09 -4.85 -5.91
C ILE A 320 -22.44 -3.82 -6.84
N GLY A 321 -21.31 -4.17 -7.45
CA GLY A 321 -20.61 -3.30 -8.39
C GLY A 321 -21.48 -2.93 -9.59
N ASN A 322 -22.11 -3.93 -10.21
CA ASN A 322 -23.03 -3.73 -11.34
C ASN A 322 -24.22 -2.83 -10.98
N ALA A 323 -24.80 -3.02 -9.79
CA ALA A 323 -25.91 -2.19 -9.32
C ALA A 323 -25.51 -0.73 -9.08
N ILE A 324 -24.30 -0.48 -8.59
CA ILE A 324 -23.82 0.89 -8.29
C ILE A 324 -23.48 1.65 -9.57
N PHE A 325 -22.76 1.02 -10.49
CA PHE A 325 -22.21 1.73 -11.65
C PHE A 325 -23.04 1.59 -12.92
N HIS A 326 -24.11 0.78 -12.90
CA HIS A 326 -24.98 0.53 -14.05
C HIS A 326 -24.21 0.13 -15.32
N PHE A 327 -23.08 -0.55 -15.18
CA PHE A 327 -22.37 -1.08 -16.33
C PHE A 327 -23.25 -2.16 -16.95
N THR A 328 -23.73 -1.90 -18.17
CA THR A 328 -24.37 -2.95 -18.97
C THR A 328 -23.34 -4.03 -19.21
N THR A 329 -23.61 -5.23 -18.73
CA THR A 329 -22.85 -6.43 -19.06
C THR A 329 -22.91 -6.63 -20.57
N HIS A 330 -21.97 -6.04 -21.32
CA HIS A 330 -21.72 -6.40 -22.70
C HIS A 330 -20.97 -7.73 -22.72
N VAL A 331 -21.68 -8.81 -22.37
CA VAL A 331 -21.29 -10.14 -22.82
C VAL A 331 -21.81 -10.26 -24.25
N GLY A 332 -20.96 -9.89 -25.20
CA GLY A 332 -21.26 -10.06 -26.62
C GLY A 332 -21.03 -11.50 -27.04
N SER A 333 -22.11 -12.23 -27.37
CA SER A 333 -22.27 -12.98 -28.64
C SER A 333 -23.65 -13.68 -28.73
N GLY A 334 -24.56 -13.14 -29.56
CA GLY A 334 -25.73 -13.87 -30.10
C GLY A 334 -27.12 -13.24 -29.80
N PRO A 335 -28.04 -13.13 -30.79
CA PRO A 335 -29.17 -12.19 -30.72
C PRO A 335 -30.48 -12.86 -30.27
N SER A 336 -31.19 -12.23 -29.32
CA SER A 336 -32.65 -12.09 -29.41
C SER A 336 -33.17 -11.14 -28.32
N SER A 337 -34.17 -10.37 -28.74
CA SER A 337 -34.96 -9.40 -28.00
C SER A 337 -35.69 -9.99 -26.78
N SER A 338 -35.69 -9.27 -25.66
CA SER A 338 -36.90 -8.69 -25.04
C SER A 338 -36.56 -8.12 -23.65
N HIS A 339 -37.30 -7.07 -23.27
CA HIS A 339 -37.16 -6.25 -22.07
C HIS A 339 -36.60 -6.96 -20.82
N ASN A 340 -35.51 -6.44 -20.28
CA ASN A 340 -35.15 -6.66 -18.88
C ASN A 340 -35.13 -5.32 -18.15
N VAL A 341 -36.22 -5.09 -17.42
CA VAL A 341 -36.37 -4.04 -16.43
C VAL A 341 -35.35 -4.28 -15.32
N ALA A 342 -34.71 -3.20 -14.84
CA ALA A 342 -33.74 -3.24 -13.75
C ALA A 342 -34.34 -3.95 -12.52
N PRO A 343 -33.64 -4.91 -11.89
CA PRO A 343 -34.09 -5.51 -10.65
C PRO A 343 -34.11 -4.45 -9.54
N SER A 344 -35.24 -4.28 -8.87
CA SER A 344 -35.36 -3.42 -7.69
C SER A 344 -34.51 -3.97 -6.55
N LEU A 345 -34.06 -3.10 -5.65
CA LEU A 345 -33.25 -3.47 -4.47
C LEU A 345 -33.91 -4.59 -3.63
N SER A 346 -35.24 -4.68 -3.66
CA SER A 346 -36.01 -5.77 -3.04
C SER A 346 -35.76 -7.13 -3.68
N SER A 347 -35.66 -7.21 -5.01
CA SER A 347 -35.40 -8.46 -5.73
C SER A 347 -33.96 -8.97 -5.53
N VAL A 348 -33.00 -8.07 -5.35
CA VAL A 348 -31.61 -8.41 -4.99
C VAL A 348 -31.53 -8.96 -3.57
N LEU A 349 -32.26 -8.34 -2.62
CA LEU A 349 -32.34 -8.83 -1.24
C LEU A 349 -33.06 -10.18 -1.14
N GLU A 350 -34.13 -10.39 -1.92
CA GLU A 350 -34.81 -11.70 -2.00
C GLU A 350 -33.92 -12.78 -2.59
N SER A 351 -33.13 -12.47 -3.63
CA SER A 351 -32.14 -13.40 -4.19
C SER A 351 -31.06 -13.77 -3.17
N LEU A 352 -30.56 -12.81 -2.40
CA LEU A 352 -29.61 -13.04 -1.31
C LEU A 352 -30.19 -13.94 -0.22
N VAL A 353 -31.44 -13.70 0.20
CA VAL A 353 -32.14 -14.52 1.20
C VAL A 353 -32.36 -15.94 0.69
N ASN A 354 -32.74 -16.10 -0.57
CA ASN A 354 -32.98 -17.42 -1.17
C ASN A 354 -31.68 -18.21 -1.35
N ASN A 355 -30.59 -17.57 -1.79
CA ASN A 355 -29.28 -18.23 -1.90
C ASN A 355 -28.72 -18.67 -0.54
N VAL A 356 -28.92 -17.87 0.51
CA VAL A 356 -28.54 -18.24 1.89
C VAL A 356 -29.40 -19.41 2.40
N ARG A 357 -30.70 -19.43 2.05
CA ARG A 357 -31.63 -20.51 2.42
C ARG A 357 -31.30 -21.82 1.73
N ASP A 358 -30.94 -21.77 0.45
CA ASP A 358 -30.54 -22.96 -0.33
C ASP A 358 -29.19 -23.50 0.12
N TRP A 359 -28.26 -22.63 0.49
CA TRP A 359 -27.00 -23.06 1.09
C TRP A 359 -27.21 -23.77 2.45
N ALA A 360 -28.17 -23.28 3.26
CA ALA A 360 -28.53 -23.90 4.54
C ALA A 360 -29.27 -25.24 4.37
N SER A 361 -30.13 -25.37 3.35
CA SER A 361 -30.85 -26.62 3.07
C SER A 361 -29.92 -27.72 2.52
N THR A 362 -28.94 -27.34 1.69
CA THR A 362 -27.93 -28.27 1.14
C THR A 362 -26.96 -28.81 2.19
N ARG A 363 -26.78 -28.10 3.32
CA ARG A 363 -26.04 -28.63 4.49
C ARG A 363 -26.85 -29.61 5.33
N ARG A 364 -28.17 -29.46 5.41
CA ARG A 364 -29.04 -30.39 6.17
C ARG A 364 -29.21 -31.74 5.46
N SER A 365 -29.09 -31.80 4.14
CA SER A 365 -29.14 -33.06 3.38
C SER A 365 -27.83 -33.85 3.36
N LYS A 366 -26.74 -33.32 3.94
CA LYS A 366 -25.41 -33.97 4.02
C LYS A 366 -24.98 -34.33 5.45
N ALA A 367 -25.89 -34.32 6.43
CA ALA A 367 -25.61 -34.90 7.74
C ALA A 367 -25.76 -36.44 7.64
N PRO A 368 -24.72 -37.24 7.92
CA PRO A 368 -24.88 -38.69 7.96
C PRO A 368 -25.72 -39.06 9.18
N SER A 369 -26.73 -39.90 8.98
CA SER A 369 -27.45 -40.56 10.06
C SER A 369 -26.48 -41.47 10.81
N SER A 370 -26.11 -41.08 12.03
CA SER A 370 -25.55 -41.96 13.05
C SER A 370 -26.54 -42.12 14.18
#